data_AF-A0A3N5QHG7-F1
#
_entry.id   AF-A0A3N5QHG7-F1
#
_cell.length_a   1.000
_cell.length_b   1.000
_cell.length_c   1.000
_cell.angle_alpha   90.00
_cell.angle_beta   90.00
_cell.angle_gamma   90.00
#
_symmetry.space_group_name_H-M   'P 1'
#
loop_
_entity.id
_entity.type
_entity.pdbx_description
1 polymer ?
#
loop_
_entity_poly.entity_id
_entity_poly.type
_entity_poly.pdbx_seq_one_letter_code
_entity_poly.pdbx_strand_id
1 'polypeptide(L)'
;PYTRQNGDKITVRGVDANGRMGCPTELSNITTDVIEEETSQYRHGSLTVSPHPVSDLMTISFEDENNVITQVQIYNAQGQCVTDQLSASVDTTGLPPGIYQVKVTGRLATEWTSVIIVR
;
A
#
# COMPACT_ATOMS: atom_id res chain seq x y z
N PRO A 1 -18.39 -9.61 20.16
CA PRO A 1 -17.60 -8.37 20.37
C PRO A 1 -16.52 -8.60 21.44
N TYR A 2 -15.26 -8.73 21.02
CA TYR A 2 -14.12 -8.79 21.94
C TYR A 2 -13.10 -7.74 21.53
N THR A 3 -12.92 -6.71 22.36
CA THR A 3 -11.82 -5.76 22.27
C THR A 3 -10.62 -6.38 23.00
N ARG A 4 -9.53 -6.69 22.28
CA ARG A 4 -8.24 -6.98 22.93
C ARG A 4 -7.60 -5.64 23.29
N GLN A 5 -7.60 -5.29 24.57
CA GLN A 5 -6.66 -4.31 25.11
C GLN A 5 -5.29 -4.97 25.23
N ASN A 6 -4.39 -4.72 24.28
CA ASN A 6 -2.95 -4.87 24.52
C ASN A 6 -2.47 -3.56 25.16
N GLY A 7 -2.37 -3.55 26.48
CA GLY A 7 -1.91 -2.41 27.28
C GLY A 7 -0.38 -2.32 27.33
N ASP A 8 0.27 -2.04 26.20
CA ASP A 8 1.70 -1.68 26.22
C ASP A 8 1.85 -0.24 26.74
N LYS A 9 2.40 -0.11 27.96
CA LYS A 9 2.64 1.18 28.63
C LYS A 9 3.96 1.78 28.14
N ILE A 10 3.88 2.77 27.25
CA ILE A 10 5.06 3.54 26.83
C ILE A 10 5.33 4.66 27.85
N THR A 11 6.53 4.68 28.42
CA THR A 11 7.00 5.77 29.30
C THR A 11 8.09 6.55 28.58
N VAL A 12 7.85 7.81 28.24
CA VAL A 12 8.85 8.68 27.60
C VAL A 12 9.52 9.52 28.68
N ARG A 13 10.86 9.56 28.68
CA ARG A 13 11.64 10.47 29.53
C ARG A 13 12.46 11.40 28.64
N GLY A 14 12.27 12.70 28.80
CA GLY A 14 13.15 13.71 28.22
C GLY A 14 14.39 13.91 29.07
N VAL A 15 15.50 14.29 28.43
CA VAL A 15 16.70 14.79 29.10
C VAL A 15 16.77 16.29 28.84
N ASP A 16 16.93 17.11 29.88
CA ASP A 16 17.07 18.56 29.70
C ASP A 16 18.44 18.93 29.11
N ALA A 17 18.62 20.20 28.76
CA ALA A 17 19.87 20.70 28.17
C ALA A 17 21.11 20.54 29.08
N ASN A 18 20.91 20.19 30.35
CA ASN A 18 21.97 19.95 31.34
C ASN A 18 22.17 18.44 31.62
N GLY A 19 21.58 17.56 30.82
CA GLY A 19 21.74 16.12 30.97
C GLY A 19 20.91 15.49 32.09
N ARG A 20 19.98 16.24 32.70
CA ARG A 20 19.14 15.71 33.78
C ARG A 20 17.88 15.07 33.22
N MET A 21 17.53 13.89 33.74
CA MET A 21 16.27 13.26 33.37
C MET A 21 15.09 14.05 33.95
N GLY A 22 14.20 14.48 33.06
CA GLY A 22 12.92 15.09 33.44
C GLY A 22 11.97 14.07 34.08
N CYS A 23 10.96 14.57 34.81
CA CYS A 23 9.94 13.74 35.43
C CYS A 23 9.24 12.87 34.37
N PRO A 24 9.03 11.56 34.63
CA PRO A 24 8.35 10.69 33.68
C PRO A 24 6.90 11.13 33.52
N THR A 25 6.51 11.45 32.29
CA THR A 25 5.11 11.69 31.93
C THR A 25 4.54 10.39 31.42
N GLU A 26 3.50 9.88 32.10
CA GLU A 26 2.76 8.72 31.62
C GLU A 26 1.81 9.16 30.51
N LEU A 27 2.06 8.69 29.28
CA LEU A 27 1.13 8.87 28.18
C LEU A 27 0.08 7.77 28.28
N SER A 28 -1.05 8.08 28.91
CA SER A 28 -2.26 7.27 28.81
C SER A 28 -3.12 7.89 27.69
N ASN A 29 -3.62 7.06 26.77
CA ASN A 29 -4.37 7.44 25.57
C ASN A 29 -3.52 7.97 24.40
N ILE A 30 -2.53 7.19 23.94
CA ILE A 30 -2.16 7.27 22.53
C ILE A 30 -3.29 6.57 21.77
N THR A 31 -4.33 7.31 21.40
CA THR A 31 -5.19 6.91 20.28
C THR A 31 -4.30 7.05 19.06
N THR A 32 -3.74 5.93 18.60
CA THR A 32 -3.30 5.85 17.22
C THR A 32 -4.57 6.02 16.39
N ASP A 33 -4.82 7.23 15.91
CA ASP A 33 -5.67 7.44 14.75
C ASP A 33 -4.94 6.80 13.58
N VAL A 34 -4.94 5.46 13.54
CA VAL A 34 -4.78 4.75 12.29
C VAL A 34 -6.03 5.15 11.53
N ILE A 35 -5.88 6.10 10.61
CA ILE A 35 -6.84 6.29 9.55
C ILE A 35 -6.74 5.00 8.73
N GLU A 36 -7.46 3.97 9.15
CA GLU A 36 -7.84 2.88 8.28
C GLU A 36 -8.75 3.55 7.26
N GLU A 37 -8.16 3.90 6.10
CA GLU A 37 -8.91 4.37 4.96
C GLU A 37 -9.97 3.29 4.66
N GLU A 38 -11.23 3.58 4.98
CA GLU A 38 -12.36 2.68 4.77
C GLU A 38 -12.48 2.43 3.26
N THR A 39 -11.76 1.42 2.78
CA THR A 39 -11.95 0.86 1.44
C THR A 39 -13.34 0.25 1.44
N SER A 40 -14.25 1.00 0.82
CA SER A 40 -15.67 0.74 0.82
C SER A 40 -15.94 -0.69 0.35
N GLN A 41 -16.70 -1.43 1.16
CA GLN A 41 -17.17 -2.79 0.88
C GLN A 41 -18.08 -2.83 -0.35
N TYR A 42 -17.53 -2.71 -1.56
CA TYR A 42 -18.21 -3.04 -2.80
C TYR A 42 -17.73 -4.41 -3.23
N ARG A 43 -18.56 -5.44 -3.01
CA ARG A 43 -18.38 -6.85 -3.43
C ARG A 43 -17.10 -7.08 -4.26
N HIS A 44 -16.01 -7.35 -3.54
CA HIS A 44 -14.66 -7.37 -4.11
C HIS A 44 -14.54 -8.50 -5.13
N GLY A 45 -14.57 -8.16 -6.43
CA GLY A 45 -13.81 -8.96 -7.38
C GLY A 45 -12.35 -8.91 -6.95
N SER A 46 -11.67 -10.06 -6.90
CA SER A 46 -10.25 -10.07 -6.59
C SER A 46 -9.45 -9.57 -7.81
N LEU A 47 -8.47 -8.72 -7.55
CA LEU A 47 -7.44 -8.35 -8.53
C LEU A 47 -6.19 -9.16 -8.21
N THR A 48 -5.68 -9.88 -9.19
CA THR A 48 -4.37 -10.54 -9.08
C THR A 48 -3.38 -9.87 -10.00
N VAL A 49 -2.29 -9.37 -9.41
CA VAL A 49 -1.12 -8.82 -10.12
C VAL A 49 0.00 -9.85 -9.99
N SER A 50 0.42 -10.42 -11.12
CA SER A 50 1.40 -11.49 -11.19
C SER A 50 2.62 -11.06 -12.00
N PRO A 51 3.76 -10.74 -11.35
CA PRO A 51 5.00 -10.56 -12.06
C PRO A 51 5.46 -11.91 -12.65
N HIS A 52 5.92 -11.91 -13.88
CA HIS A 52 6.46 -13.12 -14.51
C HIS A 52 7.87 -13.41 -13.96
N PRO A 53 8.19 -14.64 -13.56
CA PRO A 53 9.43 -14.92 -12.81
C PRO A 53 10.71 -14.81 -13.65
N VAL A 54 10.59 -14.84 -14.98
CA VAL A 54 11.73 -14.91 -15.92
C VAL A 54 11.67 -13.88 -17.05
N SER A 55 10.67 -13.01 -17.06
CA SER A 55 10.55 -11.94 -18.05
C SER A 55 10.13 -10.66 -17.37
N ASP A 56 10.43 -9.54 -18.00
CA ASP A 56 10.01 -8.21 -17.55
C ASP A 56 8.55 -7.92 -17.91
N LEU A 57 7.69 -8.93 -17.75
CA LEU A 57 6.27 -8.81 -18.01
C LEU A 57 5.52 -9.04 -16.71
N MET A 58 4.52 -8.22 -16.49
CA MET A 58 3.55 -8.38 -15.42
C MET A 58 2.17 -8.53 -16.02
N THR A 59 1.40 -9.48 -15.50
CA THR A 59 0.01 -9.70 -15.90
C THR A 59 -0.93 -9.31 -14.78
N ILE A 60 -2.01 -8.63 -15.15
CA ILE A 60 -3.07 -8.16 -14.28
C ILE A 60 -4.35 -8.88 -14.69
N SER A 61 -5.02 -9.51 -13.73
CA SER A 61 -6.26 -10.25 -13.97
C SER A 61 -7.31 -9.92 -12.92
N PHE A 62 -8.56 -9.82 -13.37
CA PHE A 62 -9.73 -9.76 -12.51
C PHE A 62 -10.37 -11.14 -12.41
N GLU A 63 -10.87 -11.48 -11.24
CA GLU A 63 -11.73 -12.64 -11.06
C GLU A 63 -13.14 -12.40 -11.64
N ASP A 64 -13.60 -11.15 -11.66
CA ASP A 64 -14.85 -10.76 -12.33
C ASP A 64 -14.60 -10.45 -13.80
N GLU A 65 -15.07 -11.33 -14.68
CA GLU A 65 -14.97 -11.19 -16.15
C GLU A 65 -15.68 -9.94 -16.69
N ASN A 66 -16.60 -9.34 -15.95
CA ASN A 66 -17.29 -8.10 -16.36
C ASN A 66 -16.48 -6.84 -16.07
N ASN A 67 -15.40 -6.98 -15.30
CA ASN A 67 -14.55 -5.86 -14.95
C ASN A 67 -13.45 -5.67 -16.00
N VAL A 68 -13.41 -4.48 -16.57
CA VAL A 68 -12.46 -4.10 -17.62
C VAL A 68 -11.46 -3.13 -17.03
N ILE A 69 -10.16 -3.38 -17.25
CA ILE A 69 -9.09 -2.46 -16.86
C ILE A 69 -9.24 -1.19 -17.70
N THR A 70 -9.41 -0.05 -17.02
CA THR A 70 -9.47 1.28 -17.64
C THR A 70 -8.20 2.09 -17.42
N GLN A 71 -7.38 1.72 -16.44
CA GLN A 71 -6.08 2.34 -16.24
C GLN A 71 -5.16 1.46 -15.41
N VAL A 72 -3.86 1.50 -15.71
CA VAL A 72 -2.80 0.93 -14.90
C VAL A 72 -1.72 1.98 -14.72
N GLN A 73 -1.45 2.34 -13.48
CA GLN A 73 -0.42 3.30 -13.11
C GLN A 73 0.62 2.61 -12.22
N ILE A 74 1.90 2.82 -12.50
CA ILE A 74 3.00 2.28 -11.70
C ILE A 74 3.74 3.44 -11.04
N TYR A 75 3.95 3.35 -9.74
CA TYR A 75 4.65 4.34 -8.93
C TYR A 75 5.94 3.77 -8.35
N ASN A 76 7.03 4.53 -8.44
CA ASN A 76 8.28 4.19 -7.79
C ASN A 76 8.22 4.44 -6.27
N ALA A 77 9.29 4.08 -5.55
CA ALA A 77 9.38 4.28 -4.09
C ALA A 77 9.33 5.75 -3.65
N GLN A 78 9.52 6.71 -4.56
CA GLN A 78 9.37 8.15 -4.30
C GLN A 78 7.93 8.64 -4.55
N GLY A 79 7.00 7.75 -4.93
CA GLY A 79 5.61 8.09 -5.25
C GLY A 79 5.43 8.73 -6.63
N GLN A 80 6.43 8.66 -7.51
CA GLN A 80 6.35 9.20 -8.87
C GLN A 80 5.76 8.17 -9.82
N CYS A 81 4.77 8.58 -10.62
CA CYS A 81 4.20 7.74 -11.67
C CYS A 81 5.24 7.56 -12.80
N VAL A 82 5.70 6.33 -13.01
CA VAL A 82 6.68 5.95 -14.04
C VAL A 82 6.04 5.30 -15.25
N THR A 83 4.79 4.85 -15.15
CA THR A 83 4.04 4.23 -16.24
C THR A 83 2.56 4.51 -16.06
N ASP A 84 1.87 4.84 -17.15
CA ASP A 84 0.41 5.01 -17.21
C ASP A 84 -0.09 4.42 -18.53
N GLN A 85 -0.88 3.35 -18.46
CA GLN A 85 -1.32 2.62 -19.64
C GLN A 85 -2.67 1.91 -19.48
N LEU A 86 -3.29 1.59 -20.61
CA LEU A 86 -4.55 0.85 -20.72
C LEU A 86 -4.29 -0.60 -21.16
N SER A 87 -3.53 -1.37 -20.37
CA SER A 87 -3.24 -2.77 -20.72
C SER A 87 -3.06 -3.63 -19.48
N ALA A 88 -3.68 -4.83 -19.52
CA ALA A 88 -3.55 -5.88 -18.52
C ALA A 88 -2.15 -6.50 -18.48
N SER A 89 -1.38 -6.36 -19.57
CA SER A 89 0.02 -6.77 -19.64
C SER A 89 0.89 -5.52 -19.61
N VAL A 90 1.80 -5.46 -18.64
CA VAL A 90 2.73 -4.34 -18.46
C VAL A 90 4.15 -4.83 -18.67
N ASP A 91 4.89 -4.12 -19.53
CA ASP A 91 6.31 -4.33 -19.75
C ASP A 91 7.12 -3.47 -18.76
N THR A 92 7.99 -4.11 -17.99
CA THR A 92 8.84 -3.51 -16.95
C THR A 92 10.31 -3.44 -17.37
N THR A 93 10.68 -3.77 -18.61
CA THR A 93 12.09 -3.86 -19.08
C THR A 93 12.88 -2.56 -18.84
N GLY A 94 12.19 -1.42 -18.87
CA GLY A 94 12.82 -0.10 -18.67
C GLY A 94 12.86 0.38 -17.22
N LEU A 95 12.31 -0.38 -16.27
CA LEU A 95 12.23 0.03 -14.86
C LEU A 95 13.47 -0.46 -14.10
N PRO A 96 14.17 0.42 -13.36
CA PRO A 96 15.24 -0.01 -12.47
C PRO A 96 14.75 -1.03 -11.44
N PRO A 97 15.59 -2.00 -11.00
CA PRO A 97 15.23 -2.94 -9.95
C PRO A 97 14.78 -2.22 -8.68
N GLY A 98 13.68 -2.68 -8.08
CA GLY A 98 13.08 -2.01 -6.94
C GLY A 98 11.66 -2.42 -6.63
N ILE A 99 11.10 -1.78 -5.61
CA ILE A 99 9.71 -1.97 -5.19
C ILE A 99 8.86 -0.89 -5.86
N TYR A 100 7.75 -1.32 -6.46
CA TYR A 100 6.80 -0.44 -7.13
C TYR A 100 5.39 -0.69 -6.63
N GLN A 101 4.60 0.38 -6.55
CA GLN A 101 3.17 0.29 -6.30
C GLN A 101 2.44 0.31 -7.64
N VAL A 102 1.55 -0.64 -7.84
CA VAL A 102 0.69 -0.72 -9.02
C VAL A 102 -0.71 -0.30 -8.59
N LYS A 103 -1.24 0.74 -9.22
CA LYS A 103 -2.63 1.16 -9.10
C LYS A 103 -3.37 0.73 -10.36
N VAL A 104 -4.47 0.03 -10.20
CA VAL A 104 -5.33 -0.41 -11.30
C VAL A 104 -6.69 0.22 -11.11
N THR A 105 -7.19 0.88 -12.16
CA THR A 105 -8.54 1.43 -12.20
C THR A 105 -9.38 0.57 -13.13
N GLY A 106 -10.58 0.22 -12.69
CA GLY A 106 -11.56 -0.54 -13.46
C GLY A 106 -12.66 0.34 -14.06
N ARG A 107 -13.58 -0.29 -14.80
CA ARG A 107 -14.69 0.40 -15.49
C ARG A 107 -15.56 1.25 -14.57
N LEU A 108 -15.79 0.81 -13.34
CA LEU A 108 -16.64 1.49 -12.35
C LEU A 108 -15.87 2.52 -11.51
N ALA A 109 -14.69 2.95 -11.97
CA ALA A 109 -13.76 3.78 -11.21
C ALA A 109 -13.35 3.17 -9.85
N THR A 110 -13.51 1.86 -9.70
CA THR A 110 -12.95 1.12 -8.57
C THR A 110 -11.44 1.05 -8.74
N GLU A 111 -10.74 1.29 -7.65
CA GLU A 111 -9.27 1.31 -7.62
C GLU A 111 -8.77 0.15 -6.77
N TRP A 112 -7.73 -0.51 -7.27
CA TRP A 112 -6.99 -1.53 -6.55
C TRP A 112 -5.53 -1.13 -6.50
N THR A 113 -4.88 -1.45 -5.39
CA THR A 113 -3.43 -1.27 -5.26
C THR A 113 -2.76 -2.59 -4.94
N SER A 114 -1.59 -2.79 -5.53
CA SER A 114 -0.72 -3.93 -5.28
C SER A 114 0.74 -3.49 -5.26
N VAL A 115 1.61 -4.34 -4.76
CA VAL A 115 3.06 -4.08 -4.69
C VAL A 115 3.78 -5.17 -5.47
N ILE A 116 4.72 -4.76 -6.30
CA ILE A 116 5.57 -5.67 -7.08
C ILE A 116 7.05 -5.39 -6.82
N ILE A 117 7.87 -6.40 -7.11
CA ILE A 117 9.32 -6.29 -7.09
C ILE A 117 9.80 -6.51 -8.52
N VAL A 118 10.42 -5.48 -9.09
CA VAL A 118 11.17 -5.56 -10.36
C VAL A 118 12.60 -5.97 -10.01
N ARG A 119 13.16 -6.94 -10.73
CA ARG A 119 14.47 -7.56 -10.44
C ARG A 119 15.53 -7.19 -11.45
#